data_AF-A0A6A3VDF8-F1
#
_entry.id   AF-A0A6A3VDF8-F1
#
_cell.length_a   1.000
_cell.length_b   1.000
_cell.length_c   1.000
_cell.angle_alpha   90.00
_cell.angle_beta   90.00
_cell.angle_gamma   90.00
#
_symmetry.space_group_name_H-M   'P 1'
#
loop_
_entity.id
_entity.type
_entity.pdbx_description
1 polymer ?
#
loop_
_entity_poly.entity_id
_entity_poly.type
_entity_poly.pdbx_seq_one_letter_code
_entity_poly.pdbx_strand_id
1 'polypeptide(L)' 'MMTIKAADHENEPQSVAEAKRSKHWSEWKAAMDKELAELDANGTWELVEAPDGANIVTSKWVYKM' A
#
# COMPACT_ATOMS: atom_id res chain seq x y z
N MET A 1 -10.41 33.82 -15.86
CA MET A 1 -9.94 32.51 -16.38
C MET A 1 -9.30 31.79 -15.19
N MET A 2 -10.04 30.92 -14.51
CA MET A 2 -9.54 30.18 -13.34
C MET A 2 -9.05 28.82 -13.81
N THR A 3 -7.75 28.59 -13.74
CA THR A 3 -7.15 27.28 -13.98
C THR A 3 -7.38 26.41 -12.76
N ILE A 4 -8.27 25.43 -12.89
CA ILE A 4 -8.31 24.28 -11.99
C ILE A 4 -6.98 23.56 -12.20
N LYS A 5 -6.08 23.61 -11.22
CA LYS A 5 -5.01 22.61 -11.13
C LYS A 5 -5.73 21.28 -10.91
N ALA A 6 -5.70 20.41 -11.91
CA ALA A 6 -5.92 18.99 -11.66
C ALA A 6 -5.01 18.62 -10.50
N ALA A 7 -5.56 18.04 -9.43
CA ALA A 7 -4.75 17.45 -8.38
C ALA A 7 -3.71 16.54 -9.04
N ASP A 8 -2.47 16.57 -8.57
CA ASP A 8 -1.30 15.84 -9.08
C ASP A 8 -1.48 14.30 -8.96
N HIS A 9 -2.52 13.73 -9.58
CA HIS A 9 -2.76 12.30 -9.69
C HIS A 9 -1.78 11.61 -10.66
N GLU A 10 -0.98 12.38 -11.41
CA GLU A 10 -0.11 11.83 -12.46
C GLU A 10 1.17 11.14 -11.94
N ASN A 11 1.47 11.16 -10.63
CA ASN A 11 2.72 10.59 -10.10
C ASN A 11 2.55 9.80 -8.78
N GLU A 12 1.36 9.27 -8.48
CA GLU A 12 1.22 8.32 -7.37
C GLU A 12 1.91 6.99 -7.70
N PRO A 13 2.75 6.44 -6.81
CA PRO A 13 3.36 5.14 -7.03
C PRO A 13 2.34 4.04 -7.28
N GLN A 14 2.59 3.19 -8.27
CA GLN A 14 1.76 2.02 -8.56
C GLN A 14 2.32 0.72 -7.96
N SER A 15 3.52 0.80 -7.36
CA SER A 15 4.18 -0.33 -6.73
C SER A 15 4.97 0.11 -5.50
N VAL A 16 5.24 -0.83 -4.58
CA VAL A 16 6.14 -0.59 -3.43
C VAL A 16 7.54 -0.16 -3.92
N ALA A 17 8.00 -0.69 -5.05
CA ALA A 17 9.28 -0.33 -5.63
C ALA A 17 9.31 1.14 -6.07
N GLU A 18 8.23 1.64 -6.69
CA GLU A 18 8.08 3.07 -7.01
C GLU A 18 7.94 3.93 -5.76
N ALA A 19 7.17 3.48 -4.77
CA ALA A 19 6.99 4.20 -3.51
C ALA A 19 8.31 4.39 -2.78
N LYS A 20 9.17 3.37 -2.78
CA LYS A 20 10.55 3.43 -2.23
C LYS A 20 11.45 4.45 -2.91
N ARG A 21 11.19 4.80 -4.16
CA ARG A 21 11.93 5.83 -4.91
C ARG A 21 11.34 7.23 -4.75
N SER A 22 10.15 7.35 -4.15
CA SER A 22 9.51 8.63 -3.89
C SER A 22 10.12 9.35 -2.70
N LYS A 23 10.06 10.68 -2.71
CA LYS A 23 10.40 11.52 -1.56
C LYS A 23 9.48 11.27 -0.35
N HIS A 24 8.31 10.67 -0.56
CA HIS A 24 7.31 10.34 0.45
C HIS A 24 7.44 8.92 1.01
N TRP A 25 8.55 8.23 0.75
CA TRP A 25 8.74 6.85 1.18
C TRP A 25 8.60 6.68 2.69
N SER A 26 9.08 7.64 3.50
CA SER A 26 8.97 7.59 4.96
C SER A 26 7.52 7.52 5.43
N GLU A 27 6.66 8.35 4.85
CA GLU A 27 5.25 8.46 5.18
C GLU A 27 4.51 7.19 4.77
N TRP A 28 4.80 6.68 3.57
CA TRP A 28 4.26 5.41 3.10
C TRP A 28 4.69 4.22 3.94
N LYS A 29 5.97 4.13 4.25
CA LYS A 29 6.47 3.05 5.10
C LYS A 29 5.82 3.11 6.48
N ALA A 30 5.70 4.29 7.08
CA ALA A 30 5.05 4.45 8.38
C ALA A 30 3.57 4.03 8.35
N ALA A 31 2.83 4.39 7.29
CA ALA A 31 1.44 3.97 7.12
C ALA A 31 1.32 2.44 6.93
N MET A 32 2.18 1.84 6.10
CA MET A 32 2.22 0.39 5.87
C MET A 32 2.55 -0.38 7.16
N ASP A 33 3.56 0.07 7.91
CA ASP A 33 3.97 -0.56 9.17
C ASP A 33 2.82 -0.47 10.21
N LYS A 34 2.12 0.67 10.26
CA LYS A 34 0.97 0.86 11.15
C LYS A 34 -0.17 -0.10 10.79
N GLU A 35 -0.55 -0.19 9.52
CA GLU A 35 -1.64 -1.07 9.08
C GLU A 35 -1.30 -2.55 9.36
N LEU A 36 -0.06 -2.98 9.12
CA LEU A 36 0.39 -4.34 9.46
C LEU A 36 0.31 -4.61 10.97
N ALA A 37 0.68 -3.64 11.81
CA ALA A 37 0.59 -3.77 13.26
C ALA A 37 -0.87 -3.83 13.76
N GLU A 38 -1.78 -3.08 13.13
CA GLU A 38 -3.21 -3.13 13.43
C GLU A 38 -3.82 -4.48 13.02
N LEU A 39 -3.42 -5.03 11.88
CA LEU A 39 -3.82 -6.38 11.44
C LEU A 39 -3.35 -7.46 12.42
N ASP A 40 -2.09 -7.40 12.87
CA ASP A 40 -1.53 -8.32 13.86
C ASP A 40 -2.28 -8.22 15.20
N ALA A 41 -2.50 -7.00 15.70
CA ALA A 41 -3.20 -6.75 16.95
C ALA A 41 -4.66 -7.24 16.96
N ASN A 42 -5.32 -7.24 15.80
CA ASN A 42 -6.68 -7.74 15.68
C ASN A 42 -6.78 -9.27 15.79
N GLY A 43 -5.68 -10.02 15.57
CA GLY A 43 -5.66 -11.48 15.67
C GLY A 43 -6.65 -12.18 14.75
N THR A 44 -7.03 -11.55 13.64
CA THR A 44 -8.04 -12.06 12.68
C THR A 44 -7.45 -12.95 11.58
N TRP A 45 -6.14 -13.16 11.59
CA TRP A 45 -5.41 -13.88 10.55
C TRP A 45 -4.23 -14.64 11.14
N GLU A 46 -3.82 -15.70 10.44
CA GLU A 46 -2.62 -16.48 10.73
C GLU A 46 -1.79 -16.65 9.46
N LEU A 47 -0.47 -16.69 9.61
CA LEU A 47 0.43 -16.97 8.51
C LEU A 47 0.55 -18.48 8.32
N VAL A 48 0.15 -18.97 7.15
CA VAL A 48 0.17 -20.39 6.79
C VAL A 48 0.86 -20.60 5.45
N GLU A 49 1.38 -21.82 5.25
CA GLU A 49 1.84 -22.26 3.94
C GLU A 49 0.65 -22.28 2.95
N ALA A 50 0.91 -21.89 1.71
CA ALA A 50 -0.14 -21.86 0.68
C ALA A 50 -0.59 -23.30 0.37
N PRO A 51 -1.89 -23.63 0.46
CA PRO A 51 -2.37 -24.98 0.16
C PRO A 51 -2.21 -25.33 -1.32
N ASP A 52 -1.95 -26.60 -1.60
CA ASP A 52 -1.79 -27.10 -2.97
C ASP A 52 -3.05 -26.84 -3.80
N GLY A 53 -2.85 -26.26 -4.99
CA GLY A 53 -3.93 -25.94 -5.92
C GLY A 53 -4.85 -24.79 -5.48
N ALA A 54 -4.51 -24.07 -4.40
CA ALA A 54 -5.30 -22.93 -3.96
C ALA A 54 -5.23 -21.77 -4.97
N ASN A 55 -6.39 -21.16 -5.23
CA ASN A 55 -6.46 -19.88 -5.94
C ASN A 55 -6.21 -18.73 -4.97
N ILE A 56 -4.95 -18.30 -4.85
CA ILE A 56 -4.53 -17.28 -3.88
C ILE A 56 -5.02 -15.89 -4.33
N VAL A 57 -5.76 -15.22 -3.45
CA VAL A 57 -6.15 -13.82 -3.64
C VAL A 57 -5.04 -12.91 -3.12
N THR A 58 -4.50 -12.08 -4.01
CA THR A 58 -3.44 -11.13 -3.66
C THR A 58 -4.02 -9.78 -3.22
N SER A 59 -3.31 -9.10 -2.33
CA SER A 59 -3.57 -7.70 -1.96
C SER A 59 -2.51 -6.77 -2.55
N LYS A 60 -2.84 -5.48 -2.70
CA LYS A 60 -1.90 -4.44 -3.15
C LYS A 60 -2.04 -3.17 -2.31
N TRP A 61 -0.94 -2.44 -2.20
CA TRP A 61 -0.93 -1.10 -1.61
C TRP A 61 -1.43 -0.06 -2.61
N VAL A 62 -2.23 0.89 -2.14
CA VAL A 62 -2.68 2.05 -2.90
C VAL A 62 -2.14 3.28 -2.21
N TYR A 63 -1.29 4.04 -2.91
CA TYR A 63 -0.60 5.21 -2.36
C TYR A 63 -1.36 6.48 -2.73
N LYS A 64 -1.81 7.25 -1.74
CA LYS A 64 -2.55 8.50 -1.93
C LYS A 64 -2.15 9.54 -0.90
N MET A 65 -1.71 10.70 -1.38
CA MET A 65 -1.25 11.86 -0.59
C MET A 65 -2.38 12.82 -0.23
#